data_AF-A0A5C5VS23-F1
#
_entry.id   AF-A0A5C5VS23-F1
#
_cell.length_a   1.000
_cell.length_b   1.000
_cell.length_c   1.000
_cell.angle_alpha   90.00
_cell.angle_beta   90.00
_cell.angle_gamma   90.00
#
_symmetry.space_group_name_H-M   'P 1'
#
loop_
_entity.id
_entity.type
_entity.pdbx_description
1 polymer ?
#
loop_
_entity_poly.entity_id
_entity_poly.type
_entity_poly.pdbx_seq_one_letter_code
_entity_poly.pdbx_strand_id
1 'polypeptide(L)'
;MINLCIFGGHGGQLGSTKRIFVTVFGGCELKRPTLARQIIDMKRAGVENLRPKTYFFLTLFGGTSIKSPTLAEEYIALQDALRAGLLTTAEWDRAVGHIAALDGFEAASLTLFGGFDTNELPTEDEELDALAVQRQIGNIPSSVTDTLMLAIGQGGAQRPAVIRRATGAAIA
;
A
#
# COMPACT_ATOMS: atom_id res chain seq x y z
N MET A 1 14.47 9.95 -11.20
CA MET A 1 13.61 11.16 -11.16
C MET A 1 13.39 11.53 -9.69
N ILE A 2 13.69 12.78 -9.32
CA ILE A 2 13.66 13.31 -7.94
C ILE A 2 12.33 14.01 -7.69
N ASN A 3 11.72 13.81 -6.52
CA ASN A 3 10.60 14.62 -6.03
C ASN A 3 11.12 15.59 -4.96
N LEU A 4 10.85 16.89 -5.10
CA LEU A 4 11.39 17.93 -4.22
C LEU A 4 10.24 18.69 -3.55
N CYS A 5 10.15 18.60 -2.23
CA CYS A 5 9.27 19.40 -1.37
C CYS A 5 10.13 20.39 -0.59
N ILE A 6 10.03 21.68 -0.93
CA ILE A 6 10.90 22.71 -0.34
C ILE A 6 10.22 23.40 0.86
N PHE A 7 8.91 23.68 0.75
CA PHE A 7 8.10 24.30 1.81
C PHE A 7 6.66 23.76 1.80
N GLY A 8 6.19 23.21 2.93
CA GLY A 8 4.79 22.82 3.14
C GLY A 8 4.56 21.33 3.41
N GLY A 9 3.28 20.97 3.55
CA GLY A 9 2.81 19.58 3.65
C GLY A 9 2.49 19.02 2.26
N HIS A 10 3.14 17.93 1.83
CA HIS A 10 2.78 17.25 0.59
C HIS A 10 2.13 15.90 0.89
N GLY A 11 0.84 15.78 0.55
CA GLY A 11 0.13 14.51 0.50
C GLY A 11 0.24 13.90 -0.90
N GLY A 12 0.56 12.61 -1.01
CA GLY A 12 0.65 11.96 -2.33
C GLY A 12 0.81 10.45 -2.28
N GLN A 13 0.61 9.78 -3.42
CA GLN A 13 0.89 8.35 -3.54
C GLN A 13 2.32 8.13 -4.06
N LEU A 14 3.05 7.18 -3.49
CA LEU A 14 4.34 6.75 -4.02
C LEU A 14 4.15 6.19 -5.43
N GLY A 15 4.69 6.89 -6.42
CA GLY A 15 4.63 6.50 -7.82
C GLY A 15 5.70 5.47 -8.18
N SER A 16 5.44 4.68 -9.22
CA SER A 16 6.32 3.58 -9.65
C SER A 16 7.65 4.01 -10.30
N THR A 17 7.83 5.31 -10.57
CA THR A 17 8.96 5.89 -11.33
C THR A 17 9.90 6.78 -10.51
N LYS A 18 9.42 7.37 -9.41
CA LYS A 18 10.22 8.30 -8.58
C LYS A 18 10.84 7.52 -7.43
N ARG A 19 12.17 7.59 -7.31
CA ARG A 19 12.95 6.81 -6.33
C ARG A 19 13.59 7.65 -5.23
N ILE A 20 13.64 8.97 -5.41
CA ILE A 20 14.31 9.88 -4.47
C ILE A 20 13.32 10.99 -4.13
N PHE A 21 13.07 11.18 -2.85
CA PHE A 21 12.21 12.21 -2.29
C PHE A 21 13.05 13.10 -1.37
N VAL A 22 12.99 14.40 -1.57
CA VAL A 22 13.76 15.39 -0.80
C VAL A 22 12.79 16.37 -0.16
N THR A 23 12.85 16.47 1.17
CA THR A 23 12.07 17.41 1.98
C THR A 23 13.04 18.36 2.70
N VAL A 24 12.93 19.66 2.44
CA VAL A 24 13.85 20.65 3.01
C VAL A 24 13.27 21.27 4.30
N PHE A 25 12.03 21.78 4.23
CA PHE A 25 11.27 22.30 5.38
C PHE A 25 9.79 21.88 5.28
N GLY A 26 9.33 20.95 6.13
CA GLY A 26 7.90 20.59 6.20
C GLY A 26 7.59 19.12 6.48
N GLY A 27 6.38 18.71 6.12
CA GLY A 27 5.86 17.35 6.31
C GLY A 27 5.58 16.66 4.98
N CYS A 28 5.88 15.37 4.88
CA CYS A 28 5.51 14.57 3.72
C CYS A 28 4.69 13.37 4.19
N GLU A 29 3.41 13.34 3.84
CA GLU A 29 2.53 12.20 4.13
C GLU A 29 2.30 11.45 2.83
N LEU A 30 2.97 10.32 2.69
CA LEU A 30 2.93 9.53 1.48
C LEU A 30 2.16 8.24 1.70
N LYS A 31 1.34 7.87 0.73
CA LYS A 31 0.64 6.61 0.75
C LYS A 31 1.37 5.57 -0.10
N ARG A 32 1.57 4.37 0.46
CA ARG A 32 2.11 3.24 -0.31
C ARG A 32 1.11 2.82 -1.40
N PRO A 33 1.58 2.33 -2.55
CA PRO A 33 0.72 1.65 -3.50
C PRO A 33 0.20 0.33 -2.91
N THR A 34 -1.05 -0.02 -3.23
CA THR A 34 -1.64 -1.33 -2.92
C THR A 34 -0.79 -2.46 -3.46
N LEU A 35 -0.74 -3.59 -2.75
CA LEU A 35 0.01 -4.78 -3.16
C LEU A 35 -0.36 -5.23 -4.59
N ALA A 36 -1.65 -5.20 -4.95
CA ALA A 36 -2.08 -5.62 -6.28
C ALA A 36 -1.42 -4.77 -7.38
N ARG A 37 -1.39 -3.45 -7.17
CA ARG A 37 -0.72 -2.50 -8.07
C ARG A 37 0.79 -2.70 -8.12
N GLN A 38 1.42 -2.97 -6.98
CA GLN A 38 2.87 -3.27 -6.94
C GLN A 38 3.20 -4.51 -7.78
N ILE A 39 2.42 -5.58 -7.64
CA ILE A 39 2.61 -6.83 -8.39
C ILE A 39 2.43 -6.59 -9.89
N ILE A 40 1.39 -5.86 -10.28
CA ILE A 40 1.15 -5.50 -11.69
C ILE A 40 2.30 -4.67 -12.26
N ASP A 41 2.78 -3.68 -11.52
CA ASP A 41 3.89 -2.82 -11.95
C ASP A 41 5.20 -3.61 -12.11
N MET A 42 5.46 -4.58 -11.23
CA MET A 42 6.60 -5.50 -11.36
C MET A 42 6.47 -6.41 -12.59
N LYS A 43 5.27 -6.97 -12.81
CA LYS A 43 4.96 -7.81 -13.99
C LYS A 43 5.16 -7.04 -15.29
N ARG A 44 4.66 -5.80 -15.37
CA ARG A 44 4.83 -4.92 -16.54
C ARG A 44 6.28 -4.54 -16.80
N ALA A 45 7.09 -4.42 -15.74
CA ALA A 45 8.50 -4.13 -15.86
C ALA A 45 9.35 -5.36 -16.24
N GLY A 46 8.76 -6.55 -16.36
CA GLY A 46 9.47 -7.79 -16.73
C GLY A 46 10.47 -8.25 -15.67
N VAL A 47 10.29 -7.85 -14.41
CA VAL A 47 11.23 -8.18 -13.34
C VAL A 47 10.92 -9.60 -12.83
N GLU A 48 11.77 -10.56 -13.18
CA GLU A 48 11.63 -11.96 -12.73
C GLU A 48 11.89 -12.14 -11.22
N ASN A 49 12.73 -11.28 -10.63
CA ASN A 49 12.98 -11.24 -9.20
C ASN A 49 12.07 -10.20 -8.53
N LEU A 50 11.02 -10.67 -7.85
CA LEU A 50 10.06 -9.87 -7.06
C LEU A 50 10.73 -9.17 -5.86
N ARG A 51 11.69 -8.28 -6.11
CA ARG A 51 12.27 -7.41 -5.08
C ARG A 51 11.45 -6.11 -5.03
N PRO A 52 11.02 -5.67 -3.83
CA PRO A 52 10.39 -4.37 -3.68
C PRO A 52 11.35 -3.28 -4.15
N LYS A 53 10.80 -2.21 -4.72
CA LYS A 53 11.60 -1.07 -5.14
C LYS A 53 12.10 -0.32 -3.91
N THR A 54 13.41 -0.08 -3.82
CA THR A 54 14.00 0.78 -2.79
C THR A 54 13.69 2.26 -3.08
N TYR A 55 13.02 2.93 -2.15
CA TYR A 55 12.80 4.38 -2.16
C TYR A 55 13.78 5.07 -1.22
N PHE A 56 14.33 6.22 -1.61
CA PHE A 56 15.24 7.01 -0.79
C PHE A 56 14.59 8.33 -0.37
N PHE A 57 14.61 8.62 0.92
CA PHE A 57 14.03 9.84 1.52
C PHE A 57 15.12 10.67 2.18
N LEU A 58 15.29 11.92 1.74
CA LEU A 58 16.19 12.89 2.35
C LEU A 58 15.36 13.98 3.01
N THR A 59 15.41 14.09 4.34
CA THR A 59 14.69 15.11 5.10
C THR A 59 15.69 16.00 5.85
N LEU A 60 15.70 17.31 5.57
CA LEU A 60 16.58 18.25 6.26
C LEU A 60 15.94 18.76 7.55
N PHE A 61 14.75 19.38 7.46
CA PHE A 61 13.96 19.82 8.62
C PHE A 61 12.49 19.41 8.44
N GLY A 62 12.00 18.43 9.20
CA GLY A 62 10.63 17.96 9.02
C GLY A 62 10.35 16.50 9.34
N GLY A 63 9.18 16.03 8.89
CA GLY A 63 8.75 14.65 9.06
C GLY A 63 8.36 14.03 7.72
N THR A 64 8.70 12.77 7.50
CA THR A 64 8.11 11.98 6.42
C THR A 64 7.42 10.76 7.04
N SER A 65 6.12 10.64 6.83
CA SER A 65 5.36 9.44 7.18
C SER A 65 4.85 8.75 5.92
N ILE A 66 5.00 7.43 5.91
CA ILE A 66 4.55 6.58 4.81
C ILE A 66 3.44 5.68 5.34
N LYS A 67 2.20 6.02 4.99
CA LYS A 67 1.01 5.28 5.39
C LYS A 67 0.75 4.10 4.48
N SER A 68 0.40 2.97 5.08
CA SER A 68 -0.08 1.80 4.33
C SER A 68 -1.50 2.04 3.79
N PRO A 69 -1.89 1.41 2.67
CA PRO A 69 -3.25 1.46 2.17
C PRO A 69 -4.21 0.74 3.12
N THR A 70 -5.47 1.18 3.15
CA THR A 70 -6.55 0.57 3.93
C THR A 70 -6.94 -0.81 3.39
N LEU A 71 -7.61 -1.62 4.19
CA LEU A 71 -8.12 -2.94 3.80
C LEU A 71 -9.10 -2.82 2.63
N ALA A 72 -9.93 -1.78 2.66
CA ALA A 72 -10.88 -1.49 1.60
C ALA A 72 -10.18 -1.22 0.26
N GLU A 73 -9.12 -0.41 0.27
CA GLU A 73 -8.35 -0.08 -0.94
C GLU A 73 -7.58 -1.28 -1.49
N GLU A 74 -6.97 -2.07 -0.61
CA GLU A 74 -6.28 -3.31 -1.02
C GLU A 74 -7.26 -4.32 -1.64
N TYR A 75 -8.44 -4.49 -1.02
CA TYR A 75 -9.48 -5.36 -1.54
C TYR A 75 -9.97 -4.91 -2.93
N ILE A 76 -10.30 -3.62 -3.09
CA ILE A 76 -10.78 -3.08 -4.36
C ILE A 76 -9.71 -3.23 -5.44
N ALA A 77 -8.46 -2.87 -5.13
CA ALA A 77 -7.36 -2.99 -6.09
C ALA A 77 -7.13 -4.43 -6.53
N LEU A 78 -7.24 -5.41 -5.63
CA LEU A 78 -7.16 -6.83 -5.98
C LEU A 78 -8.36 -7.26 -6.82
N GLN A 79 -9.57 -6.90 -6.41
CA GLN A 79 -10.80 -7.25 -7.12
C GLN A 79 -10.78 -6.72 -8.55
N ASP A 80 -10.41 -5.46 -8.74
CA ASP A 80 -10.30 -4.82 -10.06
C ASP A 80 -9.21 -5.48 -10.90
N ALA A 81 -8.06 -5.80 -10.30
CA ALA A 81 -6.98 -6.49 -11.00
C ALA A 81 -7.38 -7.88 -11.51
N LEU A 82 -8.12 -8.65 -10.69
CA LEU A 82 -8.64 -9.96 -11.06
C LEU A 82 -9.72 -9.84 -12.14
N ARG A 83 -10.68 -8.92 -11.98
CA ARG A 83 -11.75 -8.67 -12.96
C ARG A 83 -11.22 -8.21 -14.31
N ALA A 84 -10.18 -7.37 -14.31
CA ALA A 84 -9.52 -6.89 -15.52
C ALA A 84 -8.56 -7.93 -16.14
N GLY A 85 -8.37 -9.10 -15.53
CA GLY A 85 -7.43 -10.13 -16.01
C GLY A 85 -5.96 -9.70 -15.96
N LEU A 86 -5.63 -8.64 -15.21
CA LEU A 86 -4.26 -8.15 -15.04
C LEU A 86 -3.44 -9.06 -14.12
N LEU A 87 -4.14 -9.70 -13.18
CA LEU A 87 -3.59 -10.61 -12.20
C LEU A 87 -4.46 -11.87 -12.09
N THR A 88 -3.83 -13.02 -11.89
CA THR A 88 -4.51 -14.25 -11.48
C THR A 88 -4.33 -14.49 -9.98
N THR A 89 -5.22 -15.30 -9.40
CA THR A 89 -5.12 -15.68 -7.98
C THR A 89 -3.81 -16.41 -7.65
N ALA A 90 -3.34 -17.29 -8.54
CA ALA A 90 -2.08 -18.00 -8.35
C ALA A 90 -0.86 -17.06 -8.43
N GLU A 91 -0.90 -16.04 -9.29
CA GLU A 91 0.13 -15.01 -9.36
C GLU A 91 0.15 -14.15 -8.09
N TRP A 92 -1.02 -13.80 -7.55
CA TRP A 92 -1.14 -13.10 -6.28
C TRP A 92 -0.52 -13.92 -5.14
N ASP A 93 -0.95 -15.18 -4.97
CA ASP A 93 -0.50 -16.03 -3.87
C ASP A 93 1.03 -16.24 -3.92
N ARG A 94 1.59 -16.43 -5.12
CA ARG A 94 3.05 -16.50 -5.32
C ARG A 94 3.74 -15.19 -4.96
N ALA A 95 3.22 -14.07 -5.45
CA ALA A 95 3.85 -12.77 -5.24
C ALA A 95 3.79 -12.33 -3.78
N VAL A 96 2.66 -12.53 -3.09
CA VAL A 96 2.53 -12.26 -1.65
C VAL A 96 3.52 -13.09 -0.85
N GLY A 97 3.71 -14.37 -1.18
CA GLY A 97 4.71 -15.22 -0.52
C GLY A 97 6.14 -14.66 -0.61
N HIS A 98 6.50 -14.07 -1.76
CA HIS A 98 7.80 -13.41 -1.95
C HIS A 98 7.90 -12.03 -1.29
N ILE A 99 6.84 -11.22 -1.39
CA ILE A 99 6.78 -9.85 -0.87
C ILE A 99 6.75 -9.87 0.67
N ALA A 100 6.03 -10.80 1.28
CA ALA A 100 5.97 -10.97 2.74
C ALA A 100 7.33 -11.35 3.34
N ALA A 101 8.20 -12.02 2.59
CA ALA A 101 9.57 -12.31 3.00
C ALA A 101 10.50 -11.07 2.94
N LEU A 102 10.05 -9.98 2.31
CA LEU A 102 10.82 -8.75 2.05
C LEU A 102 10.14 -7.51 2.66
N ASP A 103 9.22 -7.68 3.61
CA ASP A 103 8.37 -6.62 4.21
C ASP A 103 7.56 -5.76 3.20
N GLY A 104 7.51 -6.17 1.93
CA GLY A 104 6.72 -5.59 0.85
C GLY A 104 6.96 -4.11 0.50
N PHE A 105 7.89 -3.45 1.18
CA PHE A 105 8.26 -2.08 0.96
C PHE A 105 9.68 -1.84 1.46
N GLU A 106 10.56 -1.36 0.59
CA GLU A 106 11.94 -1.05 0.97
C GLU A 106 12.15 0.46 0.91
N ALA A 107 12.53 1.05 2.03
CA ALA A 107 12.89 2.46 2.08
C ALA A 107 14.17 2.69 2.87
N ALA A 108 15.01 3.56 2.35
CA ALA A 108 16.16 4.12 3.02
C ALA A 108 15.90 5.61 3.27
N SER A 109 16.36 6.13 4.40
CA SER A 109 16.20 7.54 4.71
C SER A 109 17.45 8.15 5.35
N LEU A 110 17.58 9.46 5.16
CA LEU A 110 18.50 10.31 5.88
C LEU A 110 17.71 11.53 6.37
N THR A 111 17.46 11.59 7.68
CA THR A 111 16.76 12.71 8.32
C THR A 111 17.73 13.44 9.25
N LEU A 112 17.99 14.73 8.98
CA LEU A 112 18.87 15.54 9.84
C LEU A 112 18.12 16.06 11.08
N PHE A 113 16.95 16.66 10.88
CA PHE A 113 16.11 17.19 11.96
C PHE A 113 14.65 16.79 11.78
N GLY A 114 14.14 15.93 12.68
CA GLY A 114 12.74 15.50 12.74
C GLY A 114 12.58 13.97 12.69
N GLY A 115 11.58 13.45 11.95
CA GLY A 115 11.18 12.03 12.02
C GLY A 115 10.96 11.34 10.67
N PHE A 116 11.14 10.03 10.64
CA PHE A 116 10.82 9.18 9.50
C PHE A 116 10.08 7.94 9.96
N ASP A 117 8.85 7.74 9.47
CA ASP A 117 8.07 6.54 9.70
C ASP A 117 7.74 5.89 8.34
N THR A 118 8.08 4.61 8.22
CA THR A 118 7.77 3.84 7.01
C THR A 118 6.50 3.05 7.13
N ASN A 119 6.06 2.67 8.33
CA ASN A 119 5.18 1.54 8.57
C ASN A 119 3.91 1.92 9.33
N GLU A 120 3.48 3.19 9.19
CA GLU A 120 2.24 3.66 9.80
C GLU A 120 1.07 2.89 9.17
N LEU A 121 0.46 2.02 9.97
CA LEU A 121 -0.80 1.37 9.63
C LEU A 121 -1.92 2.40 9.76
N PRO A 122 -2.94 2.36 8.88
CA PRO A 122 -4.16 3.12 9.11
C PRO A 122 -4.72 2.82 10.50
N THR A 123 -5.23 3.85 11.15
CA THR A 123 -5.92 3.72 12.43
C THR A 123 -7.19 2.89 12.27
N GLU A 124 -7.69 2.33 13.37
CA GLU A 124 -8.96 1.58 13.36
C GLU A 124 -10.12 2.42 12.80
N ASP A 125 -10.21 3.69 13.20
CA ASP A 125 -11.22 4.62 12.69
C ASP A 125 -11.07 4.85 11.18
N GLU A 126 -9.85 5.05 10.67
CA GLU A 126 -9.59 5.21 9.24
C GLU A 126 -9.97 3.94 8.44
N GLU A 127 -9.73 2.75 8.99
CA GLU A 127 -10.13 1.47 8.36
C GLU A 127 -11.65 1.31 8.33
N LEU A 128 -12.32 1.61 9.46
CA LEU A 128 -13.78 1.53 9.58
C LEU A 128 -14.47 2.50 8.64
N ASP A 129 -14.01 3.74 8.58
CA ASP A 129 -14.54 4.77 7.68
C ASP A 129 -14.35 4.36 6.22
N ALA A 130 -13.16 3.87 5.84
CA ALA A 130 -12.89 3.42 4.48
C ALA A 130 -13.79 2.24 4.08
N LEU A 131 -13.99 1.26 4.97
CA LEU A 131 -14.89 0.13 4.74
C LEU A 131 -16.36 0.57 4.66
N ALA A 132 -16.79 1.48 5.53
CA ALA A 132 -18.16 1.98 5.55
C ALA A 132 -18.52 2.74 4.26
N VAL A 133 -17.62 3.62 3.80
CA VAL A 133 -17.79 4.37 2.55
C VAL A 133 -17.91 3.42 1.36
N GLN A 134 -17.00 2.44 1.25
CA GLN A 134 -16.99 1.52 0.11
C GLN A 134 -18.18 0.55 0.12
N ARG A 135 -18.68 0.19 1.31
CA ARG A 135 -19.94 -0.55 1.45
C ARG A 135 -21.14 0.28 0.99
N GLN A 136 -21.22 1.55 1.41
CA GLN A 136 -22.33 2.44 1.06
C GLN A 136 -22.42 2.69 -0.44
N ILE A 137 -21.28 2.78 -1.13
CA ILE A 137 -21.20 2.99 -2.58
C ILE A 137 -21.43 1.67 -3.37
N GLY A 138 -21.45 0.52 -2.68
CA GLY A 138 -21.74 -0.78 -3.28
C GLY A 138 -20.52 -1.49 -3.89
N ASN A 139 -19.31 -0.98 -3.67
CA ASN A 139 -18.08 -1.61 -4.14
C ASN A 139 -17.71 -2.85 -3.30
N ILE A 140 -18.08 -2.86 -2.02
CA ILE A 140 -17.81 -3.96 -1.09
C ILE A 140 -19.13 -4.54 -0.54
N PRO A 141 -19.44 -5.82 -0.78
CA PRO A 141 -20.60 -6.49 -0.19
C PRO A 141 -20.51 -6.60 1.33
N SER A 142 -21.65 -6.61 2.04
CA SER A 142 -21.67 -6.68 3.52
C SER A 142 -20.91 -7.89 4.07
N SER A 143 -21.03 -9.06 3.45
CA SER A 143 -20.29 -10.28 3.86
C SER A 143 -18.77 -10.15 3.75
N VAL A 144 -18.30 -9.36 2.79
CA VAL A 144 -16.89 -9.02 2.63
C VAL A 144 -16.46 -8.01 3.68
N THR A 145 -17.29 -6.99 3.94
CA THR A 145 -17.04 -6.00 4.99
C THR A 145 -16.83 -6.68 6.34
N ASP A 146 -17.71 -7.61 6.73
CA ASP A 146 -17.61 -8.33 7.99
C ASP A 146 -16.28 -9.11 8.09
N THR A 147 -15.83 -9.70 6.99
CA THR A 147 -14.56 -10.43 6.92
C THR A 147 -13.36 -9.48 7.04
N LEU A 148 -13.41 -8.31 6.41
CA LEU A 148 -12.34 -7.31 6.46
C LEU A 148 -12.28 -6.61 7.83
N MET A 149 -13.41 -6.35 8.48
CA MET A 149 -13.45 -5.76 9.83
C MET A 149 -12.68 -6.61 10.85
N LEU A 150 -12.73 -7.93 10.73
CA LEU A 150 -11.97 -8.85 11.60
C LEU A 150 -10.44 -8.77 11.42
N ALA A 151 -9.97 -8.12 10.35
CA ALA A 151 -8.54 -7.95 10.06
C ALA A 151 -8.02 -6.54 10.37
N ILE A 152 -8.85 -5.65 10.93
CA ILE A 152 -8.40 -4.33 11.37
C ILE A 152 -7.33 -4.50 12.45
N GLY A 153 -6.27 -3.71 12.38
CA GLY A 153 -5.11 -3.81 13.27
C GLY A 153 -4.15 -4.98 12.96
N GLN A 154 -4.48 -5.87 12.01
CA GLN A 154 -3.56 -6.92 11.58
C GLN A 154 -2.54 -6.38 10.56
N GLY A 155 -1.25 -6.58 10.86
CA GLY A 155 -0.13 -6.26 9.99
C GLY A 155 0.48 -7.49 9.30
N GLY A 156 1.48 -7.25 8.45
CA GLY A 156 2.30 -8.31 7.85
C GLY A 156 1.51 -9.30 6.98
N ALA A 157 1.89 -10.58 7.03
CA ALA A 157 1.36 -11.63 6.14
C ALA A 157 -0.13 -11.98 6.37
N GLN A 158 -0.71 -11.60 7.52
CA GLN A 158 -2.12 -11.88 7.82
C GLN A 158 -3.06 -11.03 6.96
N ARG A 159 -2.70 -9.76 6.76
CA ARG A 159 -3.52 -8.79 6.02
C ARG A 159 -3.78 -9.23 4.56
N PRO A 160 -2.77 -9.59 3.74
CA PRO A 160 -2.99 -10.10 2.38
C PRO A 160 -3.78 -11.41 2.33
N ALA A 161 -3.65 -12.27 3.34
CA ALA A 161 -4.37 -13.54 3.39
C ALA A 161 -5.88 -13.34 3.59
N VAL A 162 -6.26 -12.40 4.47
CA VAL A 162 -7.68 -12.05 4.67
C VAL A 162 -8.26 -11.40 3.42
N ILE A 163 -7.53 -10.48 2.79
CA ILE A 163 -7.93 -9.86 1.52
C ILE A 163 -8.17 -10.93 0.45
N ARG A 164 -7.25 -11.90 0.32
CA ARG A 164 -7.39 -13.01 -0.64
C ARG A 164 -8.63 -13.86 -0.38
N ARG A 165 -8.91 -14.20 0.88
CA ARG A 165 -10.11 -14.95 1.29
C ARG A 165 -11.38 -14.18 0.98
N ALA A 166 -11.42 -12.90 1.33
CA ALA A 166 -12.51 -11.99 1.07
C ALA A 166 -12.83 -11.89 -0.44
N THR A 167 -11.81 -11.70 -1.27
CA THR A 167 -11.99 -11.62 -2.73
C THR A 167 -12.39 -12.97 -3.35
N GLY A 168 -11.90 -14.09 -2.81
CA GLY A 168 -12.30 -15.43 -3.25
C GLY A 168 -13.78 -15.72 -2.99
N ALA A 169 -14.32 -15.29 -1.84
CA ALA A 169 -15.72 -15.48 -1.49
C ALA A 169 -16.69 -14.59 -2.30
N ALA A 170 -16.19 -13.49 -2.88
CA ALA A 170 -17.01 -12.55 -3.64
C ALA A 170 -17.05 -12.82 -5.17
N ILE A 171 -16.13 -13.64 -5.68
CA ILE A 171 -16.01 -13.96 -7.12
C ILE A 171 -16.50 -15.39 -7.43
N ALA A 172 -16.56 -16.27 -6.42
CA ALA A 172 -17.17 -17.60 -6.52
C ALA A 172 -18.69 -17.52 -6.62
#